data_AF-A0A8D2PRJ8-F1
#
_entry.id   AF-A0A8D2PRJ8-F1
#
_cell.length_a   1.000
_cell.length_b   1.000
_cell.length_c   1.000
_cell.angle_alpha   90.00
_cell.angle_beta   90.00
_cell.angle_gamma   90.00
#
_symmetry.space_group_name_H-M   'P 1'
#
loop_
_entity.id
_entity.type
_entity.pdbx_description
1 polymer ?
#
loop_
_entity_poly.entity_id
_entity_poly.type
_entity_poly.pdbx_seq_one_letter_code
_entity_poly.pdbx_strand_id
1 'polypeptide(L)'
;LELHSNLFPSTGLPEEDWCHLHHHWTFRGKQHPSEEEEEEEEAEPGPAAAAAAAEQRREQRLRQFRELQMKRYEACRLNSQEMLEENKRLKLPPNWEAKKARMEWKLQVQEKKKECAARGEDYEWVKLLEISAEDAERWERKKRKKNPDLGFSDYAAAQLCQYQRLTRHLKPDLEQYEKLKEQYGEALYPTPDSLLHGTHVPSKEGVDRMVADLEKQMEKRKKYSRRRPYNDDAIIDYINERNSKFNQKAVRFYGKHTAEIKQNLERGTAV
;
A
#
# COMPACT_ATOMS: atom_id res chain seq x y z
N LEU A 1 -0.51 44.90 10.98
CA LEU A 1 0.62 44.39 10.18
C LEU A 1 0.36 42.90 9.99
N GLU A 2 -0.59 42.57 9.12
CA GLU A 2 -0.36 42.31 7.69
C GLU A 2 0.75 41.25 7.50
N LEU A 3 0.37 40.01 7.16
CA LEU A 3 0.50 39.39 5.81
C LEU A 3 1.87 38.69 5.67
N HIS A 4 2.10 37.52 5.06
CA HIS A 4 1.37 36.61 4.17
C HIS A 4 2.14 35.26 4.13
N SER A 5 1.47 34.21 3.62
CA SER A 5 1.97 33.20 2.66
C SER A 5 1.92 31.71 3.08
N ASN A 6 1.01 31.04 2.36
CA ASN A 6 0.75 29.60 2.24
C ASN A 6 1.88 28.86 1.49
N LEU A 7 1.90 27.52 1.55
CA LEU A 7 1.72 26.62 0.38
C LEU A 7 1.94 25.13 0.77
N PHE A 8 0.88 24.31 0.67
CA PHE A 8 0.95 22.89 0.27
C PHE A 8 -0.24 22.64 -0.70
N PRO A 9 -0.14 21.66 -1.62
CA PRO A 9 -0.50 21.86 -3.01
C PRO A 9 -1.88 21.33 -3.40
N SER A 10 -2.38 21.97 -4.44
CA SER A 10 -3.41 21.57 -5.38
C SER A 10 -3.11 20.21 -6.05
N THR A 11 -4.10 19.32 -6.05
CA THR A 11 -4.37 18.40 -7.16
C THR A 11 -5.82 18.60 -7.58
N GLY A 12 -6.02 19.28 -8.70
CA GLY A 12 -7.30 19.46 -9.36
C GLY A 12 -7.65 18.29 -10.28
N LEU A 13 -8.95 18.00 -10.33
CA LEU A 13 -9.70 17.30 -11.37
C LEU A 13 -11.13 17.93 -11.35
N PRO A 14 -11.88 17.89 -12.46
CA PRO A 14 -12.33 19.07 -13.19
C PRO A 14 -13.64 19.69 -12.70
N GLU A 15 -13.72 21.02 -12.82
CA GLU A 15 -14.91 21.85 -12.64
C GLU A 15 -15.84 21.73 -13.85
N GLU A 16 -16.82 20.84 -13.81
CA GLU A 16 -18.16 21.09 -14.36
C GLU A 16 -19.17 20.45 -13.40
N ASP A 17 -20.29 21.13 -13.15
CA ASP A 17 -21.47 20.69 -12.39
C ASP A 17 -21.51 20.84 -10.85
N TRP A 18 -20.98 21.93 -10.29
CA TRP A 18 -21.40 22.38 -8.95
C TRP A 18 -21.51 23.91 -8.82
N CYS A 19 -22.55 24.50 -9.42
CA CYS A 19 -23.23 25.68 -8.86
C CYS A 19 -24.46 26.06 -9.71
N HIS A 20 -25.51 25.23 -9.70
CA HIS A 20 -26.88 25.69 -9.98
C HIS A 20 -27.86 24.89 -9.10
N LEU A 21 -27.80 25.09 -7.78
CA LEU A 21 -29.00 25.02 -6.92
C LEU A 21 -28.72 25.54 -5.49
N HIS A 22 -28.35 26.83 -5.36
CA HIS A 22 -28.61 27.56 -4.12
C HIS A 22 -29.91 28.35 -4.31
N HIS A 23 -31.01 27.62 -4.46
CA HIS A 23 -32.36 28.14 -4.39
C HIS A 23 -33.22 27.19 -3.57
N HIS A 24 -33.74 27.71 -2.47
CA HIS A 24 -34.94 27.22 -1.77
C HIS A 24 -34.93 25.74 -1.35
N TRP A 25 -34.35 25.46 -0.18
CA TRP A 25 -35.01 24.54 0.77
C TRP A 25 -35.70 25.35 1.86
N THR A 26 -36.60 26.23 1.44
CA THR A 26 -37.75 26.57 2.25
C THR A 26 -38.59 25.32 2.38
N PHE A 27 -38.83 24.89 3.62
CA PHE A 27 -40.13 24.47 4.11
C PHE A 27 -41.07 23.89 3.03
N ARG A 28 -40.72 22.72 2.49
CA ARG A 28 -41.67 21.93 1.72
C ARG A 28 -42.54 21.21 2.74
N GLY A 29 -43.61 21.90 3.16
CA GLY A 29 -44.68 21.33 3.95
C GLY A 29 -45.05 19.98 3.36
N LYS A 30 -44.80 18.93 4.13
CA LYS A 30 -45.22 17.58 3.81
C LYS A 30 -46.75 17.65 3.84
N GLN A 31 -47.36 17.64 2.66
CA GLN A 31 -48.79 17.52 2.52
C GLN A 31 -49.23 16.28 3.27
N HIS A 32 -49.95 16.52 4.36
CA HIS A 32 -50.80 15.53 4.98
C HIS A 32 -51.81 15.11 3.90
N PRO A 33 -51.98 13.83 3.57
CA PRO A 33 -53.20 13.39 2.92
C PRO A 33 -54.35 13.82 3.85
N SER A 34 -55.24 14.65 3.32
CA SER A 34 -56.57 14.85 3.88
C SER A 34 -57.30 13.53 3.72
N GLU A 35 -57.16 12.66 4.72
CA GLU A 35 -58.17 11.64 4.97
C GLU A 35 -59.45 12.41 5.32
N GLU A 36 -60.47 12.20 4.50
CA GLU A 36 -61.83 12.67 4.72
C GLU A 36 -62.30 12.11 6.07
N GLU A 37 -62.33 12.97 7.09
CA GLU A 37 -63.10 12.71 8.30
C GLU A 37 -64.57 12.84 7.91
N GLU A 38 -65.23 11.70 7.70
CA GLU A 38 -66.68 11.62 7.74
C GLU A 38 -67.14 12.10 9.12
N GLU A 39 -67.97 13.14 9.15
CA GLU A 39 -68.73 13.55 10.32
C GLU A 39 -69.74 12.44 10.68
N GLU A 40 -69.31 11.47 11.49
CA GLU A 40 -70.25 10.73 12.34
C GLU A 40 -70.59 11.60 13.56
N GLU A 41 -71.85 12.01 13.60
CA GLU A 41 -72.50 12.72 14.71
C GLU A 41 -72.49 11.82 15.97
N GLU A 42 -71.41 11.85 16.73
CA GLU A 42 -71.32 11.21 18.05
C GLU A 42 -71.68 12.21 19.14
N ALA A 43 -72.71 11.86 19.90
CA ALA A 43 -73.27 12.63 21.00
C ALA A 43 -72.20 13.09 22.01
N GLU A 44 -72.32 14.34 22.46
CA GLU A 44 -71.56 14.94 23.55
C GLU A 44 -71.36 13.93 24.71
N PRO A 45 -70.13 13.47 24.97
CA PRO A 45 -69.89 12.56 26.08
C PRO A 45 -70.07 13.35 27.37
N GLY A 46 -71.02 12.91 28.21
CA GLY A 46 -71.15 13.44 29.57
C GLY A 46 -69.79 13.43 30.30
N PRO A 47 -69.59 14.29 31.31
CA PRO A 47 -68.28 14.60 31.89
C PRO A 47 -67.47 13.37 32.39
N ALA A 48 -68.14 12.24 32.64
CA ALA A 48 -67.50 10.97 33.00
C ALA A 48 -66.82 10.24 31.82
N ALA A 49 -67.37 10.29 30.60
CA ALA A 49 -66.79 9.63 29.42
C ALA A 49 -65.58 10.42 28.86
N ALA A 50 -65.61 11.75 28.96
CA ALA A 50 -64.46 12.60 28.66
C ALA A 50 -63.28 12.35 29.64
N ALA A 51 -63.58 12.07 30.92
CA ALA A 51 -62.57 11.69 31.92
C ALA A 51 -61.94 10.32 31.63
N ALA A 52 -62.73 9.31 31.26
CA ALA A 52 -62.24 7.98 30.86
C ALA A 52 -61.38 8.04 29.58
N ALA A 53 -61.78 8.83 28.58
CA ALA A 53 -60.97 9.07 27.37
C ALA A 53 -59.65 9.80 27.69
N ALA A 54 -59.64 10.72 28.66
CA ALA A 54 -58.43 11.39 29.13
C ALA A 54 -57.47 10.44 29.87
N GLU A 55 -57.98 9.48 30.64
CA GLU A 55 -57.20 8.42 31.28
C GLU A 55 -56.61 7.45 30.25
N GLN A 56 -57.39 7.03 29.25
CA GLN A 56 -56.88 6.21 28.15
C GLN A 56 -55.79 6.93 27.34
N ARG A 57 -55.96 8.24 27.04
CA ARG A 57 -54.92 9.08 26.43
C ARG A 57 -53.69 9.19 27.33
N ARG A 58 -53.84 9.23 28.65
CA ARG A 58 -52.72 9.24 29.61
C ARG A 58 -51.99 7.90 29.63
N GLU A 59 -52.70 6.79 29.60
CA GLU A 59 -52.11 5.45 29.50
C GLU A 59 -51.37 5.25 28.17
N GLN A 60 -51.95 5.70 27.05
CA GLN A 60 -51.28 5.68 25.75
C GLN A 60 -49.99 6.51 25.75
N ARG A 61 -50.01 7.71 26.35
CA ARG A 61 -48.78 8.52 26.56
C ARG A 61 -47.75 7.80 27.41
N LEU A 62 -48.16 7.08 28.46
CA LEU A 62 -47.25 6.29 29.30
C LEU A 62 -46.69 5.07 28.57
N ARG A 63 -47.48 4.40 27.73
CA ARG A 63 -47.02 3.29 26.87
C ARG A 63 -46.01 3.78 25.84
N GLN A 64 -46.32 4.86 25.13
CA GLN A 64 -45.39 5.53 24.20
C GLN A 64 -44.10 5.96 24.92
N PHE A 65 -44.19 6.50 26.13
CA PHE A 65 -43.00 6.86 26.91
C PHE A 65 -42.12 5.65 27.25
N ARG A 66 -42.72 4.52 27.65
CA ARG A 66 -41.98 3.27 27.89
C ARG A 66 -41.31 2.75 26.62
N GLU A 67 -42.02 2.78 25.49
CA GLU A 67 -41.46 2.40 24.18
C GLU A 67 -40.28 3.31 23.80
N LEU A 68 -40.40 4.62 24.02
CA LEU A 68 -39.31 5.57 23.78
C LEU A 68 -38.11 5.30 24.70
N GLN A 69 -38.35 4.93 25.96
CA GLN A 69 -37.28 4.53 26.88
C GLN A 69 -36.57 3.25 26.42
N MET A 70 -37.31 2.25 25.96
CA MET A 70 -36.74 1.01 25.41
C MET A 70 -35.93 1.28 24.15
N LYS A 71 -36.46 2.08 23.21
CA LYS A 71 -35.75 2.50 22.00
C LYS A 71 -34.48 3.28 22.34
N ARG A 72 -34.51 4.16 23.35
CA ARG A 72 -33.32 4.88 23.83
C ARG A 72 -32.28 3.91 24.41
N TYR A 73 -32.71 2.94 25.20
CA TYR A 73 -31.81 1.93 25.76
C TYR A 73 -31.15 1.07 24.67
N GLU A 74 -31.94 0.61 23.70
CA GLU A 74 -31.44 -0.15 22.53
C GLU A 74 -30.47 0.68 21.70
N ALA A 75 -30.80 1.94 21.43
CA ALA A 75 -29.92 2.86 20.71
C ALA A 75 -28.59 3.08 21.46
N CYS A 76 -28.62 3.31 22.78
CA CYS A 76 -27.41 3.43 23.59
C CYS A 76 -26.58 2.15 23.58
N ARG A 77 -27.22 0.97 23.64
CA ARG A 77 -26.54 -0.33 23.60
C ARG A 77 -25.85 -0.57 22.27
N LEU A 78 -26.54 -0.34 21.16
CA LEU A 78 -26.00 -0.49 19.81
C LEU A 78 -24.86 0.49 19.56
N ASN A 79 -25.04 1.77 19.93
CA ASN A 79 -23.98 2.77 19.82
C ASN A 79 -22.73 2.38 20.64
N SER A 80 -22.92 1.89 21.88
CA SER A 80 -21.80 1.42 22.69
C SER A 80 -21.12 0.19 22.09
N GLN A 81 -21.87 -0.72 21.48
CA GLN A 81 -21.31 -1.88 20.80
C GLN A 81 -20.49 -1.47 19.58
N GLU A 82 -21.03 -0.59 18.74
CA GLU A 82 -20.37 -0.05 17.56
C GLU A 82 -19.09 0.71 17.92
N MET A 83 -19.12 1.56 18.96
CA MET A 83 -17.93 2.26 19.45
C MET A 83 -16.84 1.28 19.90
N LEU A 84 -17.21 0.20 20.60
CA LEU A 84 -16.26 -0.83 21.02
C LEU A 84 -15.69 -1.61 19.83
N GLU A 85 -16.49 -1.90 18.81
CA GLU A 85 -16.06 -2.57 17.59
C GLU A 85 -15.13 -1.70 16.73
N GLU A 86 -15.45 -0.42 16.60
CA GLU A 86 -14.59 0.56 15.94
C GLU A 86 -13.26 0.72 16.69
N ASN A 87 -13.29 0.83 18.01
CA ASN A 87 -12.09 0.89 18.85
C ASN A 87 -11.22 -0.37 18.71
N LYS A 88 -11.84 -1.56 18.60
CA LYS A 88 -11.15 -2.81 18.29
C LYS A 88 -10.50 -2.74 16.91
N ARG A 89 -11.19 -2.25 15.88
CA ARG A 89 -10.64 -2.09 14.52
C ARG A 89 -9.46 -1.13 14.50
N LEU A 90 -9.55 0.01 15.20
CA LEU A 90 -8.47 1.00 15.31
C LEU A 90 -7.24 0.47 16.06
N LYS A 91 -7.44 -0.38 17.07
CA LYS A 91 -6.35 -1.02 17.81
C LYS A 91 -5.65 -2.14 17.02
N LEU A 92 -6.28 -2.67 15.97
CA LEU A 92 -5.65 -3.70 15.15
C LEU A 92 -4.55 -3.10 14.27
N PRO A 93 -3.38 -3.74 14.19
CA PRO A 93 -2.38 -3.35 13.21
C PRO A 93 -2.95 -3.46 11.79
N PRO A 94 -2.60 -2.55 10.85
CA PRO A 94 -3.04 -2.63 9.45
C PRO A 94 -2.77 -3.97 8.76
N ASN A 95 -1.77 -4.73 9.23
CA ASN A 95 -1.40 -6.04 8.70
C ASN A 95 -2.11 -7.24 9.38
N TRP A 96 -3.08 -6.99 10.26
CA TRP A 96 -3.72 -8.03 11.07
C TRP A 96 -4.48 -9.06 10.22
N GLU A 97 -5.28 -8.61 9.24
CA GLU A 97 -6.03 -9.50 8.36
C GLU A 97 -5.11 -10.38 7.52
N ALA A 98 -4.04 -9.78 6.97
CA ALA A 98 -3.01 -10.53 6.26
C ALA A 98 -2.30 -11.54 7.16
N LYS A 99 -2.10 -11.22 8.45
CA LYS A 99 -1.55 -12.15 9.44
C LYS A 99 -2.53 -13.28 9.74
N LYS A 100 -3.82 -12.98 9.93
CA LYS A 100 -4.89 -13.96 10.16
C LYS A 100 -4.99 -14.94 8.97
N ALA A 101 -5.10 -14.42 7.75
CA ALA A 101 -5.13 -15.24 6.53
C ALA A 101 -3.89 -16.13 6.38
N ARG A 102 -2.69 -15.63 6.74
CA ARG A 102 -1.46 -16.46 6.78
C ARG A 102 -1.54 -17.58 7.81
N MET A 103 -2.13 -17.34 8.98
CA MET A 103 -2.28 -18.36 10.02
C MET A 103 -3.33 -19.40 9.62
N GLU A 104 -4.46 -18.97 9.05
CA GLU A 104 -5.49 -19.86 8.49
C GLU A 104 -4.92 -20.72 7.37
N TRP A 105 -4.17 -20.14 6.43
CA TRP A 105 -3.50 -20.90 5.37
C TRP A 105 -2.52 -21.94 5.92
N LYS A 106 -1.71 -21.59 6.94
CA LYS A 106 -0.82 -22.56 7.60
C LYS A 106 -1.57 -23.70 8.26
N LEU A 107 -2.70 -23.38 8.90
CA LEU A 107 -3.55 -24.36 9.57
C LEU A 107 -4.16 -25.32 8.53
N GLN A 108 -4.71 -24.80 7.43
CA GLN A 108 -5.21 -25.60 6.30
C GLN A 108 -4.12 -26.49 5.70
N VAL A 109 -2.90 -25.98 5.53
CA VAL A 109 -1.75 -26.77 5.05
C VAL A 109 -1.42 -27.90 6.03
N GLN A 110 -1.48 -27.65 7.34
CA GLN A 110 -1.26 -28.71 8.35
C GLN A 110 -2.40 -29.74 8.36
N GLU A 111 -3.65 -29.31 8.23
CA GLU A 111 -4.81 -30.20 8.12
C GLU A 111 -4.69 -31.10 6.89
N LYS A 112 -4.44 -30.54 5.70
CA LYS A 112 -4.19 -31.32 4.49
C LYS A 112 -3.04 -32.31 4.65
N LYS A 113 -1.94 -31.90 5.32
CA LYS A 113 -0.82 -32.81 5.63
C LYS A 113 -1.24 -33.98 6.51
N LYS A 114 -2.04 -33.71 7.55
CA LYS A 114 -2.57 -34.75 8.44
C LYS A 114 -3.53 -35.68 7.70
N GLU A 115 -4.39 -35.16 6.83
CA GLU A 115 -5.30 -35.94 6.00
C GLU A 115 -4.54 -36.84 5.02
N CYS A 116 -3.53 -36.32 4.32
CA CYS A 116 -2.68 -37.12 3.43
C CYS A 116 -1.93 -38.21 4.20
N ALA A 117 -1.36 -37.87 5.37
CA ALA A 117 -0.70 -38.85 6.23
C ALA A 117 -1.65 -39.94 6.74
N ALA A 118 -2.91 -39.60 7.05
CA ALA A 118 -3.94 -40.56 7.45
C ALA A 118 -4.36 -41.49 6.29
N ARG A 119 -4.32 -41.00 5.05
CA ARG A 119 -4.54 -41.79 3.83
C ARG A 119 -3.31 -42.60 3.40
N GLY A 120 -2.13 -42.32 3.97
CA GLY A 120 -0.86 -42.93 3.58
C GLY A 120 -0.21 -42.34 2.32
N GLU A 121 -0.64 -41.16 1.89
CA GLU A 121 -0.13 -40.45 0.71
C GLU A 121 0.91 -39.38 1.11
N ASP A 122 1.90 -39.13 0.26
CA ASP A 122 2.82 -38.00 0.44
C ASP A 122 2.17 -36.69 0.01
N TYR A 123 2.08 -35.75 0.96
CA TYR A 123 1.49 -34.42 0.76
C TYR A 123 2.12 -33.65 -0.40
N GLU A 124 3.44 -33.76 -0.61
CA GLU A 124 4.08 -33.00 -1.69
C GLU A 124 3.68 -33.52 -3.08
N TRP A 125 3.39 -34.82 -3.22
CA TRP A 125 2.89 -35.38 -4.49
C TRP A 125 1.45 -34.98 -4.76
N VAL A 126 0.57 -35.07 -3.75
CA VAL A 126 -0.84 -34.63 -3.86
C VAL A 126 -0.89 -33.14 -4.23
N LYS A 127 -0.06 -32.32 -3.59
CA LYS A 127 0.05 -30.90 -3.88
C LYS A 127 0.54 -30.62 -5.31
N LEU A 128 1.47 -31.41 -5.84
CA LEU A 128 1.93 -31.26 -7.23
C LEU A 128 0.84 -31.62 -8.23
N LEU A 129 -0.02 -32.61 -7.92
CA LEU A 129 -1.18 -32.97 -8.74
C LEU A 129 -2.27 -31.90 -8.73
N GLU A 130 -2.45 -31.18 -7.61
CA GLU A 130 -3.39 -30.06 -7.50
C GLU A 130 -2.96 -28.81 -8.31
N ILE A 131 -1.69 -28.71 -8.73
CA ILE A 131 -1.18 -27.56 -9.49
C ILE A 131 -1.57 -27.68 -10.96
N SER A 132 -2.42 -26.77 -11.43
CA SER A 132 -2.78 -26.66 -12.85
C SER A 132 -1.56 -26.27 -13.72
N ALA A 133 -1.55 -26.70 -14.98
CA ALA A 133 -0.52 -26.34 -15.96
C ALA A 133 -0.33 -24.82 -16.09
N GLU A 134 -1.42 -24.04 -16.03
CA GLU A 134 -1.35 -22.57 -16.05
C GLU A 134 -0.64 -22.00 -14.82
N ASP A 135 -0.86 -22.59 -13.65
CA ASP A 135 -0.23 -22.16 -12.42
C ASP A 135 1.26 -22.51 -12.42
N ALA A 136 1.61 -23.71 -12.91
CA ALA A 136 2.99 -24.10 -13.15
C ALA A 136 3.70 -23.12 -14.11
N GLU A 137 3.06 -22.74 -15.23
CA GLU A 137 3.61 -21.74 -16.15
C GLU A 137 3.77 -20.36 -15.51
N ARG A 138 2.78 -19.89 -14.75
CA ARG A 138 2.86 -18.63 -14.00
C ARG A 138 4.04 -18.66 -13.02
N TRP A 139 4.24 -19.78 -12.34
CA TRP A 139 5.37 -20.00 -11.43
C TRP A 139 6.71 -20.01 -12.16
N GLU A 140 6.83 -20.67 -13.31
CA GLU A 140 8.04 -20.69 -14.13
C GLU A 140 8.37 -19.30 -14.71
N ARG A 141 7.37 -18.53 -15.16
CA ARG A 141 7.56 -17.13 -15.59
C ARG A 141 8.07 -16.24 -14.46
N LYS A 142 7.63 -16.47 -13.22
CA LYS A 142 8.17 -15.77 -12.03
C LYS A 142 9.62 -16.17 -11.74
N LYS A 143 9.98 -17.45 -11.92
CA LYS A 143 11.37 -17.92 -11.75
C LYS A 143 12.33 -17.38 -12.82
N ARG A 144 11.89 -17.25 -14.08
CA ARG A 144 12.71 -16.75 -15.21
C ARG A 144 13.23 -15.32 -15.03
N LYS A 145 12.58 -14.50 -14.20
CA LYS A 145 12.96 -13.08 -13.99
C LYS A 145 14.05 -12.90 -12.93
N LYS A 146 15.09 -13.73 -12.93
CA LYS A 146 16.24 -13.58 -12.04
C LYS A 146 17.44 -13.04 -12.82
N ASN A 147 17.84 -11.81 -12.52
CA ASN A 147 19.11 -11.23 -12.96
C ASN A 147 20.06 -11.18 -11.75
N PRO A 148 20.72 -12.30 -11.39
CA PRO A 148 21.70 -12.30 -10.32
C PRO A 148 22.91 -11.43 -10.70
N ASP A 149 23.52 -10.78 -9.71
CA ASP A 149 24.81 -10.11 -9.89
C ASP A 149 25.92 -11.17 -9.87
N LEU A 150 26.63 -11.34 -10.99
CA LEU A 150 27.71 -12.31 -11.14
C LEU A 150 29.04 -11.79 -10.58
N GLY A 151 29.07 -10.55 -10.08
CA GLY A 151 30.27 -9.88 -9.60
C GLY A 151 30.83 -8.88 -10.61
N PHE A 152 31.75 -8.05 -10.12
CA PHE A 152 32.41 -7.03 -10.94
C PHE A 152 33.47 -7.66 -11.83
N SER A 153 33.29 -7.58 -13.15
CA SER A 153 34.28 -7.98 -14.15
C SER A 153 34.97 -6.76 -14.77
N ASP A 154 34.20 -5.92 -15.47
CA ASP A 154 34.67 -4.72 -16.15
C ASP A 154 33.67 -3.56 -16.00
N TYR A 155 34.17 -2.33 -16.12
CA TYR A 155 33.37 -1.12 -16.08
C TYR A 155 32.38 -1.03 -17.26
N ALA A 156 32.75 -1.49 -18.46
CA ALA A 156 31.84 -1.47 -19.60
C ALA A 156 30.66 -2.42 -19.39
N ALA A 157 30.91 -3.61 -18.85
CA ALA A 157 29.86 -4.57 -18.50
C ALA A 157 28.92 -4.03 -17.41
N ALA A 158 29.47 -3.40 -16.37
CA ALA A 158 28.68 -2.77 -15.32
C ALA A 158 27.80 -1.62 -15.87
N GLN A 159 28.37 -0.81 -16.76
CA GLN A 159 27.65 0.27 -17.44
C GLN A 159 26.54 -0.27 -18.34
N LEU A 160 26.79 -1.34 -19.10
CA LEU A 160 25.79 -1.98 -19.94
C LEU A 160 24.62 -2.52 -19.11
N CYS A 161 24.90 -3.19 -18.00
CA CYS A 161 23.87 -3.66 -17.06
C CYS A 161 23.04 -2.50 -16.48
N GLN A 162 23.70 -1.39 -16.11
CA GLN A 162 23.00 -0.17 -15.67
C GLN A 162 22.13 0.40 -16.79
N TYR A 163 22.65 0.52 -18.01
CA TYR A 163 21.95 1.05 -19.17
C TYR A 163 20.72 0.20 -19.52
N GLN A 164 20.86 -1.13 -19.58
CA GLN A 164 19.75 -2.06 -19.80
C GLN A 164 18.67 -1.93 -18.72
N ARG A 165 19.06 -1.69 -17.46
CA ARG A 165 18.10 -1.42 -16.38
C ARG A 165 17.38 -0.09 -16.57
N LEU A 166 18.10 0.97 -16.92
CA LEU A 166 17.52 2.31 -17.12
C LEU A 166 16.57 2.34 -18.32
N THR A 167 16.98 1.75 -19.45
CA THR A 167 16.15 1.63 -20.66
C THR A 167 14.87 0.84 -20.41
N ARG A 168 14.91 -0.22 -19.58
CA ARG A 168 13.70 -0.94 -19.16
C ARG A 168 12.75 -0.11 -18.28
N HIS A 169 13.25 0.91 -17.58
CA HIS A 169 12.44 1.78 -16.74
C HIS A 169 11.91 3.00 -17.50
N LEU A 170 12.51 3.36 -18.63
CA LEU A 170 12.06 4.46 -19.48
C LEU A 170 10.71 4.11 -20.10
N LYS A 171 9.70 4.94 -19.83
CA LYS A 171 8.38 4.86 -20.45
C LYS A 171 8.20 6.09 -21.35
N PRO A 172 8.23 5.93 -22.70
CA PRO A 172 8.03 7.04 -23.61
C PRO A 172 6.58 7.54 -23.60
N ASP A 173 6.39 8.85 -23.72
CA ASP A 173 5.08 9.46 -23.91
C ASP A 173 4.74 9.48 -25.41
N LEU A 174 3.81 8.62 -25.83
CA LEU A 174 3.46 8.46 -27.24
C LEU A 174 2.77 9.70 -27.82
N GLU A 175 1.93 10.39 -27.05
CA GLU A 175 1.24 11.61 -27.51
C GLU A 175 2.21 12.76 -27.80
N GLN A 176 3.25 12.93 -26.96
CA GLN A 176 4.28 13.94 -27.19
C GLN A 176 5.10 13.61 -28.44
N TYR A 177 5.36 12.32 -28.66
CA TYR A 177 6.05 11.84 -29.86
C TYR A 177 5.23 12.07 -31.14
N GLU A 178 3.93 11.80 -31.12
CA GLU A 178 3.04 12.04 -32.27
C GLU A 178 2.96 13.53 -32.64
N LYS A 179 2.83 14.43 -31.64
CA LYS A 179 2.87 15.89 -31.86
C LYS A 179 4.18 16.34 -32.50
N LEU A 180 5.32 15.82 -32.04
CA LEU A 180 6.63 16.09 -32.63
C LEU A 180 6.72 15.53 -34.06
N LYS A 181 6.13 14.36 -34.32
CA LYS A 181 6.08 13.78 -35.66
C LYS A 181 5.28 14.61 -36.65
N GLU A 182 4.16 15.18 -36.24
CA GLU A 182 3.39 16.10 -37.10
C GLU A 182 4.14 17.41 -37.37
N GLN A 183 4.84 17.95 -36.37
CA GLN A 183 5.59 19.21 -36.50
C GLN A 183 6.82 19.09 -37.41
N TYR A 184 7.60 18.02 -37.25
CA TYR A 184 8.87 17.84 -37.97
C TYR A 184 8.71 16.97 -39.23
N GLY A 185 7.63 16.19 -39.35
CA GLY A 185 7.38 15.35 -40.52
C GLY A 185 8.54 14.40 -40.82
N GLU A 186 9.08 14.47 -42.04
CA GLU A 186 10.20 13.64 -42.49
C GLU A 186 11.52 14.00 -41.81
N ALA A 187 11.67 15.25 -41.34
CA ALA A 187 12.84 15.70 -40.60
C ALA A 187 12.97 15.05 -39.20
N LEU A 188 11.93 14.37 -38.69
CA LEU A 188 12.01 13.62 -37.44
C LEU A 188 12.90 12.38 -37.54
N TYR A 189 13.21 11.90 -38.75
CA TYR A 189 14.09 10.75 -38.99
C TYR A 189 15.45 11.20 -39.54
N PRO A 190 16.31 11.86 -38.74
CA PRO A 190 17.57 12.40 -39.20
C PRO A 190 18.58 11.30 -39.53
N THR A 191 19.31 11.48 -40.62
CA THR A 191 20.58 10.80 -40.88
C THR A 191 21.73 11.55 -40.20
N PRO A 192 22.95 10.97 -40.08
CA PRO A 192 24.09 11.62 -39.45
C PRO A 192 24.44 13.01 -40.03
N ASP A 193 24.10 13.25 -41.30
CA ASP A 193 24.37 14.51 -42.01
C ASP A 193 23.20 15.52 -41.94
N SER A 194 22.16 15.24 -41.15
CA SER A 194 20.97 16.09 -41.02
C SER A 194 21.25 17.35 -40.18
N LEU A 195 20.73 18.49 -40.64
CA LEU A 195 20.96 19.81 -40.04
C LEU A 195 20.13 20.10 -38.77
N LEU A 196 19.18 19.22 -38.39
CA LEU A 196 18.28 19.47 -37.25
C LEU A 196 18.93 19.31 -35.87
N HIS A 197 20.19 18.87 -35.81
CA HIS A 197 20.90 18.74 -34.54
C HIS A 197 21.34 20.10 -33.99
N GLY A 198 20.88 20.45 -32.77
CA GLY A 198 21.31 21.65 -32.04
C GLY A 198 20.26 22.77 -31.91
N THR A 199 19.11 22.66 -32.58
CA THR A 199 18.01 23.63 -32.47
C THR A 199 16.95 23.27 -31.43
N HIS A 200 16.98 22.04 -30.90
CA HIS A 200 15.99 21.54 -29.96
C HIS A 200 16.17 22.16 -28.56
N VAL A 201 15.17 22.93 -28.13
CA VAL A 201 15.05 23.44 -26.77
C VAL A 201 14.03 22.58 -26.02
N PRO A 202 14.45 21.77 -25.03
CA PRO A 202 13.53 20.90 -24.30
C PRO A 202 12.55 21.71 -23.44
N SER A 203 11.34 21.18 -23.27
CA SER A 203 10.40 21.71 -22.27
C SER A 203 10.96 21.57 -20.85
N LYS A 204 10.61 22.52 -19.97
CA LYS A 204 11.02 22.52 -18.55
C LYS A 204 10.64 21.22 -17.85
N GLU A 205 9.45 20.70 -18.10
CA GLU A 205 8.99 19.42 -17.54
C GLU A 205 9.85 18.23 -17.99
N GLY A 206 10.34 18.25 -19.23
CA GLY A 206 11.27 17.23 -19.73
C GLY A 206 12.62 17.27 -19.01
N VAL A 207 13.12 18.48 -18.75
CA VAL A 207 14.34 18.70 -17.97
C VAL A 207 14.15 18.22 -16.53
N ASP A 208 13.04 18.55 -15.88
CA ASP A 208 12.77 18.14 -14.50
C ASP A 208 12.69 16.61 -14.35
N ARG A 209 12.07 15.91 -15.31
CA ARG A 209 12.06 14.45 -15.35
C ARG A 209 13.47 13.86 -15.47
N MET A 210 14.30 14.44 -16.34
CA MET A 210 15.70 14.03 -16.49
C MET A 210 16.50 14.24 -15.20
N VAL A 211 16.34 15.40 -14.54
CA VAL A 211 17.01 15.71 -13.27
C VAL A 211 16.59 14.70 -12.19
N ALA A 212 15.29 14.45 -12.02
CA ALA A 212 14.80 13.47 -11.06
C ALA A 212 15.37 12.07 -11.30
N ASP A 213 15.53 11.66 -12.57
CA ASP A 213 16.13 10.37 -12.90
C ASP A 213 17.64 10.33 -12.65
N LEU A 214 18.37 11.42 -12.85
CA LEU A 214 19.78 11.54 -12.46
C LEU A 214 19.97 11.46 -10.95
N GLU A 215 19.11 12.13 -10.18
CA GLU A 215 19.14 12.06 -8.71
C GLU A 215 18.90 10.63 -8.21
N LYS A 216 17.90 9.93 -8.77
CA LYS A 216 17.66 8.50 -8.48
C LYS A 216 18.89 7.65 -8.82
N GLN A 217 19.59 7.93 -9.92
CA GLN A 217 20.82 7.24 -10.28
C GLN A 217 21.94 7.50 -9.27
N MET A 218 22.11 8.76 -8.84
CA MET A 218 23.08 9.14 -7.81
C MET A 218 22.78 8.45 -6.48
N GLU A 219 21.52 8.40 -6.05
CA GLU A 219 21.12 7.68 -4.84
C GLU A 219 21.43 6.18 -4.90
N LYS A 220 21.13 5.53 -6.04
CA LYS A 220 21.47 4.12 -6.25
C LYS A 220 22.98 3.90 -6.20
N ARG A 221 23.78 4.80 -6.79
CA ARG A 221 25.24 4.75 -6.75
C ARG A 221 25.78 4.91 -5.32
N LYS A 222 25.23 5.85 -4.54
CA LYS A 222 25.59 6.04 -3.12
C LYS A 222 25.34 4.77 -2.28
N LYS A 223 24.30 4.00 -2.61
CA LYS A 223 23.92 2.75 -1.92
C LYS A 223 24.66 1.49 -2.42
N TYR A 224 25.59 1.61 -3.36
CA TYR A 224 26.30 0.46 -3.96
C TYR A 224 27.10 -0.35 -2.92
N SER A 225 27.83 0.33 -2.03
CA SER A 225 28.53 -0.31 -0.92
C SER A 225 27.69 -0.25 0.36
N ARG A 226 27.16 -1.38 0.80
CA ARG A 226 26.36 -1.48 2.03
C ARG A 226 27.27 -1.65 3.26
N ARG A 227 27.01 -0.90 4.32
CA ARG A 227 27.71 -1.08 5.61
C ARG A 227 27.28 -2.41 6.25
N ARG A 228 28.25 -3.22 6.66
CA ARG A 228 28.00 -4.43 7.45
C ARG A 228 27.74 -4.03 8.91
N PRO A 229 26.81 -4.68 9.63
CA PRO A 229 26.59 -4.40 11.05
C PRO A 229 27.87 -4.68 11.84
N TYR A 230 28.17 -3.81 12.81
CA TYR A 230 29.28 -4.02 13.74
C TYR A 230 28.87 -5.08 14.76
N ASN A 231 29.77 -6.02 15.03
CA ASN A 231 29.58 -7.03 16.08
C ASN A 231 30.54 -6.69 17.22
N ASP A 232 29.99 -6.33 18.38
CA ASP A 232 30.73 -5.96 19.59
C ASP A 232 31.34 -7.16 20.31
N ASP A 233 30.78 -8.36 20.12
CA ASP A 233 31.31 -9.62 20.68
C ASP A 233 32.56 -10.14 19.95
N ALA A 234 32.92 -9.54 18.81
CA ALA A 234 34.08 -9.99 18.04
C ALA A 234 35.40 -9.57 18.72
N ILE A 235 36.39 -10.47 18.75
CA ILE A 235 37.74 -10.15 19.23
C ILE A 235 38.32 -9.01 18.38
N ILE A 236 38.59 -7.87 19.03
CA ILE A 236 39.09 -6.67 18.37
C ILE A 236 40.59 -6.82 18.14
N ASP A 237 40.99 -6.95 16.87
CA ASP A 237 42.39 -7.08 16.44
C ASP A 237 43.03 -5.75 16.01
N TYR A 238 42.35 -4.62 16.26
CA TYR A 238 42.75 -3.30 15.78
C TYR A 238 42.60 -2.21 16.85
N ILE A 239 43.44 -1.17 16.75
CA ILE A 239 43.39 -0.01 17.66
C ILE A 239 42.56 1.14 17.05
N ASN A 240 42.56 1.31 15.72
CA ASN A 240 41.85 2.37 15.03
C ASN A 240 41.04 1.85 13.82
N GLU A 241 40.07 2.64 13.34
CA GLU A 241 39.18 2.26 12.23
C GLU A 241 39.93 2.01 10.91
N ARG A 242 41.03 2.75 10.66
CA ARG A 242 41.85 2.56 9.45
C ARG A 242 42.59 1.23 9.48
N ASN A 243 43.04 0.82 10.66
CA ASN A 243 43.67 -0.46 10.94
C ASN A 243 42.64 -1.59 10.80
N SER A 244 41.42 -1.44 11.33
CA SER A 244 40.32 -2.41 11.11
C SER A 244 40.09 -2.69 9.62
N LYS A 245 40.02 -1.65 8.79
CA LYS A 245 39.85 -1.81 7.33
C LYS A 245 41.05 -2.48 6.67
N PHE A 246 42.26 -2.22 7.16
CA PHE A 246 43.47 -2.87 6.69
C PHE A 246 43.49 -4.35 7.06
N ASN A 247 43.21 -4.70 8.32
CA ASN A 247 43.08 -6.09 8.78
C ASN A 247 41.99 -6.82 8.00
N GLN A 248 40.82 -6.21 7.80
CA GLN A 248 39.76 -6.77 6.94
C GLN A 248 40.23 -7.01 5.50
N LYS A 249 41.06 -6.12 4.94
CA LYS A 249 41.67 -6.33 3.61
C LYS A 249 42.64 -7.51 3.67
N ALA A 250 43.52 -7.59 4.67
CA ALA A 250 44.44 -8.70 4.85
C ALA A 250 43.72 -10.05 4.98
N VAL A 251 42.64 -10.12 5.76
CA VAL A 251 41.82 -11.32 5.93
C VAL A 251 41.20 -11.78 4.60
N ARG A 252 40.76 -10.87 3.72
CA ARG A 252 40.20 -11.26 2.40
C ARG A 252 41.21 -11.96 1.50
N PHE A 253 42.48 -11.55 1.52
CA PHE A 253 43.53 -12.13 0.67
C PHE A 253 44.22 -13.33 1.33
N TYR A 254 44.64 -13.17 2.58
CA TYR A 254 45.48 -14.15 3.28
C TYR A 254 44.70 -15.10 4.18
N GLY A 255 43.48 -14.77 4.60
CA GLY A 255 42.72 -15.58 5.55
C GLY A 255 42.46 -17.01 5.08
N LYS A 256 42.38 -17.25 3.76
CA LYS A 256 42.31 -18.61 3.19
C LYS A 256 43.60 -19.41 3.42
N HIS A 257 44.74 -18.75 3.37
CA HIS A 257 46.07 -19.37 3.48
C HIS A 257 46.57 -19.46 4.93
N THR A 258 46.13 -18.55 5.81
CA THR A 258 46.55 -18.47 7.21
C THR A 258 45.54 -19.09 8.19
N ALA A 259 44.55 -19.82 7.68
CA ALA A 259 43.48 -20.42 8.50
C ALA A 259 44.04 -21.38 9.55
N GLU A 260 45.03 -22.21 9.20
CA GLU A 260 45.67 -23.16 10.12
C GLU A 260 46.45 -22.44 11.23
N ILE A 261 47.25 -21.43 10.86
CA ILE A 261 47.99 -20.60 11.83
C ILE A 261 47.00 -19.94 12.82
N LYS A 262 45.88 -19.42 12.32
CA LYS A 262 44.85 -18.82 13.17
C LYS A 262 44.26 -19.83 14.15
N GLN A 263 43.93 -21.04 13.69
CA GLN A 263 43.43 -22.09 14.57
C GLN A 263 44.46 -22.50 15.62
N ASN A 264 45.74 -22.58 15.27
CA ASN A 264 46.80 -22.91 16.22
C ASN A 264 46.93 -21.84 17.29
N LEU A 265 46.81 -20.56 16.94
CA LEU A 265 46.77 -19.45 17.90
C LEU A 265 45.55 -19.55 18.84
N GLU A 266 44.37 -19.84 18.28
CA GLU A 266 43.14 -20.03 19.06
C GLU A 266 43.20 -21.26 20.00
N ARG A 267 43.99 -22.28 19.63
CA ARG A 267 44.26 -23.49 20.45
C ARG A 267 45.42 -23.33 21.44
N GLY A 268 46.03 -22.15 21.54
CA GLY A 268 47.11 -21.89 22.49
C GLY A 268 48.49 -22.35 22.00
N THR A 269 48.75 -22.27 20.69
CA THR A 269 50.04 -22.58 20.03
C THR A 269 50.53 -24.02 20.18
N ALA A 270 49.67 -24.93 20.68
CA ALA A 270 49.91 -26.35 20.60
C ALA A 270 49.75 -26.80 19.13
N VAL A 271 50.80 -27.43 18.61
CA VAL A 271 50.79 -28.13 17.31
C VAL A 271 50.01 -29.44 17.45
#